data_AF-A0A6G7RRV3-F1
#
_entry.id   AF-A0A6G7RRV3-F1
#
_cell.length_a   1.000
_cell.length_b   1.000
_cell.length_c   1.000
_cell.angle_alpha   90.00
_cell.angle_beta   90.00
_cell.angle_gamma   90.00
#
_symmetry.space_group_name_H-M   'P 1'
#
loop_
_entity.id
_entity.type
_entity.pdbx_description
1 polymer ?
#
loop_
_entity_poly.entity_id
_entity_poly.type
_entity_poly.pdbx_seq_one_letter_code
_entity_poly.pdbx_strand_id
1 'polypeptide(L)'
;MNWKWIFEKGMFWILILTFFIGNYFSGQEIQGVNKTVGWTFDQSNQWIINGFIVFGSWLIFLIGYGIVALMRKKTDLKLSIVHLAIFILTLTIGVVNDLFGIGVLIISLISILVFGLNIYRTLKNKKLEIITK
;
A
#
# COMPACT_ATOMS: atom_id res chain seq x y z
N MET A 1 21.66 15.54 2.71
CA MET A 1 20.20 15.28 2.76
C MET A 1 19.93 14.24 3.84
N ASN A 2 19.09 14.52 4.83
CA ASN A 2 18.84 13.57 5.93
C ASN A 2 17.82 12.52 5.49
N TRP A 3 18.28 11.30 5.20
CA TRP A 3 17.44 10.19 4.72
C TRP A 3 16.22 9.92 5.61
N LYS A 4 16.33 10.17 6.92
CA LYS A 4 15.20 10.02 7.85
C LYS A 4 14.00 10.89 7.46
N TRP A 5 14.27 12.11 6.99
CA TRP A 5 13.22 13.06 6.64
C TRP A 5 12.35 12.58 5.47
N ILE A 6 12.98 11.89 4.50
CA ILE A 6 12.30 11.34 3.32
C ILE A 6 11.23 10.34 3.78
N PHE A 7 11.58 9.40 4.66
CA PHE A 7 10.65 8.37 5.14
C PHE A 7 9.71 8.86 6.26
N GLU A 8 10.08 9.87 7.03
CA GLU A 8 9.20 10.38 8.11
C GLU A 8 8.14 11.37 7.60
N LYS A 9 8.42 12.09 6.50
CA LYS A 9 7.51 13.13 5.97
C LYS A 9 7.09 12.92 4.52
N GLY A 10 7.85 12.15 3.76
CA GLY A 10 7.65 11.96 2.33
C GLY A 10 6.86 10.72 1.97
N MET A 11 6.37 9.92 2.93
CA MET A 11 5.71 8.63 2.63
C MET A 11 4.55 8.73 1.63
N PHE A 12 3.77 9.81 1.68
CA PHE A 12 2.73 10.05 0.69
C PHE A 12 3.29 10.08 -0.74
N TRP A 13 4.31 10.90 -0.97
CA TRP A 13 4.96 11.04 -2.28
C TRP A 13 5.70 9.78 -2.70
N ILE A 14 6.35 9.10 -1.75
CA ILE A 14 7.06 7.84 -2.02
C ILE A 14 6.06 6.77 -2.48
N LEU A 15 4.91 6.62 -1.80
CA LEU A 15 3.91 5.63 -2.19
C LEU A 15 3.29 5.96 -3.55
N ILE A 16 2.99 7.24 -3.83
CA ILE A 16 2.53 7.67 -5.16
C ILE A 16 3.55 7.29 -6.24
N LEU A 17 4.81 7.65 -6.04
CA LEU A 17 5.86 7.39 -7.01
C LEU A 17 6.06 5.88 -7.22
N THR A 18 6.07 5.11 -6.13
CA THR A 18 6.18 3.65 -6.18
C THR A 18 5.01 3.02 -6.91
N PHE A 19 3.79 3.50 -6.68
CA PHE A 19 2.59 3.03 -7.36
C PHE A 19 2.66 3.30 -8.87
N PHE A 20 3.03 4.52 -9.29
CA PHE A 20 3.13 4.85 -10.71
C PHE A 20 4.25 4.07 -11.41
N ILE A 21 5.43 3.95 -10.77
CA ILE A 21 6.53 3.14 -11.30
C ILE A 21 6.09 1.68 -11.45
N GLY A 22 5.49 1.10 -10.41
CA GLY A 22 5.02 -0.29 -10.43
C GLY A 22 4.02 -0.55 -11.55
N ASN A 23 3.06 0.35 -11.77
CA ASN A 23 2.08 0.20 -12.85
C ASN A 23 2.65 0.49 -14.24
N TYR A 24 3.61 1.40 -14.37
CA TYR A 24 4.26 1.67 -15.65
C TYR A 24 5.04 0.45 -16.15
N PHE A 25 5.72 -0.27 -15.25
CA PHE A 25 6.51 -1.46 -15.60
C PHE A 25 5.72 -2.77 -15.57
N SER A 26 4.51 -2.82 -15.02
CA SER A 26 3.76 -4.09 -14.88
C SER A 26 3.22 -4.64 -16.19
N GLY A 27 3.11 -3.82 -17.26
CA GLY A 27 2.79 -4.29 -18.61
C GLY A 27 1.52 -5.14 -18.74
N GLN A 28 0.59 -5.04 -17.78
CA GLN A 28 -0.59 -5.89 -17.71
C GLN A 28 -1.55 -5.56 -18.87
N GLU A 29 -1.51 -6.38 -19.93
CA GLU A 29 -2.59 -6.41 -20.91
C GLU A 29 -3.87 -6.88 -20.22
N ILE A 30 -4.91 -6.04 -20.30
CA ILE A 30 -6.23 -6.36 -19.78
C ILE A 30 -6.82 -7.48 -20.66
N GLN A 31 -6.81 -8.70 -20.12
CA GLN A 31 -7.55 -9.89 -20.56
C GLN A 31 -6.98 -10.69 -21.75
N GLY A 32 -6.26 -11.76 -21.41
CA GLY A 32 -6.15 -12.94 -22.27
C GLY A 32 -7.47 -13.72 -22.30
N VAL A 33 -8.44 -13.28 -23.11
CA VAL A 33 -9.63 -14.08 -23.43
C VAL A 33 -9.17 -15.29 -24.26
N ASN A 34 -9.12 -16.47 -23.66
CA ASN A 34 -8.87 -17.71 -24.40
C ASN A 34 -10.13 -18.06 -25.22
N LYS A 35 -10.14 -17.63 -26.50
CA LYS A 35 -11.29 -17.76 -27.44
C LYS A 35 -11.66 -19.20 -27.82
N THR A 36 -10.94 -20.20 -27.32
CA THR A 36 -10.95 -21.55 -27.90
C THR A 36 -11.89 -22.53 -27.19
N VAL A 37 -12.29 -22.29 -25.94
CA VAL A 37 -13.03 -23.32 -25.15
C VAL A 37 -14.27 -22.81 -24.41
N GLY A 38 -14.58 -21.51 -24.44
CA GLY A 38 -15.85 -20.95 -23.93
C GLY A 38 -16.15 -21.18 -22.43
N TRP A 39 -15.27 -21.85 -21.68
CA TRP A 39 -15.39 -22.09 -20.26
C TRP A 39 -14.32 -21.27 -19.54
N THR A 40 -14.70 -20.09 -19.07
CA THR A 40 -13.98 -19.38 -18.01
C THR A 40 -14.29 -20.05 -16.69
N PHE A 41 -13.27 -20.52 -15.98
CA PHE A 41 -13.41 -20.77 -14.55
C PHE A 41 -13.81 -19.43 -13.92
N ASP A 42 -15.05 -19.34 -13.43
CA ASP A 42 -15.61 -18.06 -13.04
C ASP A 42 -15.00 -17.57 -11.71
N GLN A 43 -13.89 -16.83 -11.80
CA GLN A 43 -13.34 -16.06 -10.69
C GLN A 43 -14.02 -14.69 -10.53
N SER A 44 -15.17 -14.43 -11.16
CA SER A 44 -15.84 -13.12 -11.19
C SER A 44 -16.18 -12.52 -9.83
N ASN A 45 -16.15 -13.28 -8.74
CA ASN A 45 -16.39 -12.74 -7.40
C ASN A 45 -15.11 -12.60 -6.55
N GLN A 46 -14.05 -13.35 -6.87
CA GLN A 46 -12.79 -13.26 -6.13
C GLN A 46 -12.06 -11.95 -6.40
N TRP A 47 -12.06 -11.46 -7.64
CA TRP A 47 -11.48 -10.15 -7.96
C TRP A 47 -12.24 -9.00 -7.27
N ILE A 48 -13.55 -9.15 -7.03
CA ILE A 48 -14.35 -8.12 -6.35
C ILE A 48 -13.91 -8.00 -4.88
N ILE A 49 -13.90 -9.11 -4.14
CA ILE A 49 -13.56 -9.09 -2.71
C ILE A 49 -12.07 -8.81 -2.50
N ASN A 50 -11.20 -9.54 -3.22
CA ASN A 50 -9.75 -9.40 -3.05
C ASN A 50 -9.26 -8.08 -3.63
N GLY A 51 -9.84 -7.62 -4.75
CA GLY A 51 -9.55 -6.32 -5.31
C GLY A 51 -9.98 -5.17 -4.39
N PHE A 52 -11.13 -5.31 -3.70
CA PHE A 52 -11.52 -4.32 -2.70
C PHE A 52 -10.52 -4.24 -1.54
N ILE A 53 -10.00 -5.36 -1.06
CA ILE A 53 -8.97 -5.38 -0.02
C ILE A 53 -7.67 -4.77 -0.53
N VAL A 54 -7.15 -5.21 -1.68
CA VAL A 54 -5.86 -4.76 -2.22
C VAL A 54 -5.93 -3.28 -2.61
N PHE A 55 -6.79 -2.91 -3.56
CA PHE A 55 -6.88 -1.51 -4.02
C PHE A 55 -7.46 -0.58 -2.96
N GLY A 56 -8.45 -1.03 -2.19
CA GLY A 56 -9.02 -0.23 -1.11
C GLY A 56 -7.97 0.09 -0.04
N SER A 57 -7.10 -0.87 0.30
CA SER A 57 -5.99 -0.61 1.22
C SER A 57 -5.01 0.43 0.67
N TRP A 58 -4.68 0.38 -0.63
CA TRP A 58 -3.77 1.34 -1.24
C TRP A 58 -4.34 2.76 -1.21
N LEU A 59 -5.65 2.90 -1.49
CA LEU A 59 -6.34 4.17 -1.39
C LEU A 59 -6.31 4.69 0.06
N ILE A 60 -6.58 3.82 1.04
CA ILE A 60 -6.50 4.16 2.46
C ILE A 60 -5.09 4.62 2.84
N PHE A 61 -4.04 3.96 2.33
CA PHE A 61 -2.66 4.35 2.60
C PHE A 61 -2.34 5.74 2.05
N LEU A 62 -2.73 6.00 0.79
CA LEU A 62 -2.54 7.30 0.15
C LEU A 62 -3.27 8.41 0.90
N ILE A 63 -4.55 8.18 1.25
CA ILE A 63 -5.35 9.15 2.00
C ILE A 63 -4.73 9.39 3.38
N GLY A 64 -4.41 8.33 4.13
CA GLY A 64 -3.92 8.48 5.50
C GLY A 64 -2.52 9.11 5.58
N TYR A 65 -1.57 8.71 4.72
CA TYR A 65 -0.29 9.40 4.64
C TYR A 65 -0.43 10.82 4.06
N GLY A 66 -1.39 11.06 3.16
CA GLY A 66 -1.74 12.39 2.67
C GLY A 66 -2.22 13.30 3.81
N ILE A 67 -3.11 12.81 4.68
CA ILE A 67 -3.54 13.53 5.88
C ILE A 67 -2.35 13.82 6.79
N VAL A 68 -1.49 12.84 7.06
CA VAL A 68 -0.28 13.04 7.88
C VAL A 68 0.65 14.11 7.29
N ALA A 69 0.83 14.11 5.96
CA ALA A 69 1.63 15.10 5.24
C ALA A 69 1.01 16.51 5.34
N LEU A 70 -0.31 16.64 5.17
CA LEU A 70 -1.04 17.91 5.34
C LEU A 70 -0.95 18.43 6.77
N MET A 71 -1.00 17.54 7.76
CA MET A 71 -0.78 17.88 9.17
C MET A 71 0.69 18.22 9.49
N ARG A 72 1.60 18.10 8.52
CA ARG A 72 3.06 18.30 8.65
C ARG A 72 3.70 17.46 9.76
N LYS A 73 3.11 16.30 10.05
CA LYS A 73 3.57 15.37 11.09
C LYS A 73 4.67 14.46 10.57
N LYS A 74 5.45 13.91 11.51
CA LYS A 74 6.45 12.87 11.25
C LYS A 74 5.88 11.51 11.61
N THR A 75 6.02 10.55 10.71
CA THR A 75 5.69 9.15 10.95
C THR A 75 6.82 8.44 11.70
N ASP A 76 6.56 7.23 12.20
CA ASP A 76 7.62 6.39 12.75
C ASP A 76 8.50 5.88 11.60
N LEU A 77 9.80 6.20 11.65
CA LEU A 77 10.75 5.86 10.59
C LEU A 77 10.78 4.35 10.29
N LYS A 78 10.84 3.51 11.33
CA LYS A 78 10.97 2.06 11.15
C LYS A 78 9.71 1.49 10.52
N LEU A 79 8.54 1.89 11.01
CA LEU A 79 7.26 1.44 10.46
C LEU A 79 7.04 1.95 9.03
N SER A 80 7.52 3.15 8.70
CA SER A 80 7.42 3.72 7.36
C SER A 80 8.26 2.93 6.35
N ILE A 81 9.49 2.57 6.72
CA ILE A 81 10.38 1.74 5.89
C ILE A 81 9.78 0.33 5.70
N VAL A 82 9.32 -0.30 6.78
CA VAL A 82 8.70 -1.63 6.72
C VAL A 82 7.44 -1.61 5.86
N HIS A 83 6.58 -0.60 6.03
CA HIS A 83 5.38 -0.44 5.21
C HIS A 83 5.71 -0.26 3.73
N LEU A 84 6.72 0.54 3.39
CA LEU A 84 7.17 0.69 2.01
C LEU A 84 7.69 -0.63 1.43
N ALA A 85 8.51 -1.37 2.19
CA ALA A 85 9.04 -2.65 1.75
C ALA A 85 7.92 -3.66 1.48
N ILE A 86 6.91 -3.72 2.36
CA ILE A 86 5.73 -4.57 2.17
C ILE A 86 4.94 -4.12 0.94
N PHE A 87 4.73 -2.81 0.76
CA PHE A 87 4.01 -2.28 -0.41
C PHE A 87 4.71 -2.62 -1.73
N ILE A 88 6.03 -2.47 -1.80
CA ILE A 88 6.82 -2.90 -2.97
C ILE A 88 6.71 -4.42 -3.16
N LEU A 89 6.80 -5.21 -2.08
CA LEU A 89 6.66 -6.66 -2.15
C LEU A 89 5.29 -7.09 -2.68
N THR A 90 4.20 -6.43 -2.24
CA THR A 90 2.84 -6.64 -2.76
C THR A 90 2.80 -6.40 -4.27
N LEU A 91 3.38 -5.30 -4.76
CA LEU A 91 3.43 -4.98 -6.19
C LEU A 91 4.24 -6.04 -6.96
N THR A 92 5.44 -6.37 -6.50
CA THR A 92 6.31 -7.34 -7.18
C THR A 92 5.66 -8.72 -7.25
N ILE A 93 5.07 -9.20 -6.16
CA ILE A 93 4.40 -10.51 -6.15
C ILE A 93 3.15 -10.48 -7.04
N GLY A 94 2.41 -9.37 -7.05
CA GLY A 94 1.25 -9.19 -7.92
C GLY A 94 1.59 -9.11 -9.41
N VAL A 95 2.81 -8.69 -9.76
CA VAL A 95 3.33 -8.72 -11.14
C VAL A 95 3.80 -10.12 -11.55
N VAL A 96 4.50 -10.83 -10.66
CA VAL A 96 5.05 -12.17 -10.94
C VAL A 96 3.96 -13.25 -10.92
N ASN A 97 2.93 -13.07 -10.10
CA ASN A 97 1.83 -14.01 -9.93
C ASN A 97 0.50 -13.32 -10.23
N ASP A 98 -0.57 -13.73 -9.54
CA ASP A 98 -1.87 -13.08 -9.57
C ASP A 98 -1.96 -12.02 -8.45
N LEU A 99 -2.25 -10.77 -8.83
CA LEU A 99 -2.48 -9.65 -7.92
C LEU A 99 -3.62 -9.92 -6.93
N PHE A 100 -4.60 -10.75 -7.31
CA PHE A 100 -5.73 -11.11 -6.47
C PHE A 100 -5.56 -12.47 -5.78
N GLY A 101 -4.37 -13.08 -5.90
CA GLY A 101 -4.05 -14.34 -5.27
C GLY A 101 -3.94 -14.25 -3.74
N ILE A 102 -4.10 -15.39 -3.08
CA ILE A 102 -4.06 -15.52 -1.61
C ILE A 102 -2.76 -14.95 -1.01
N GLY A 103 -1.61 -15.13 -1.67
CA GLY A 103 -0.33 -14.60 -1.21
C GLY A 103 -0.32 -13.07 -1.12
N VAL A 104 -0.83 -12.39 -2.14
CA VAL A 104 -0.93 -10.91 -2.17
C VAL A 104 -1.90 -10.42 -1.10
N LEU A 105 -3.00 -11.15 -0.87
CA LEU A 105 -3.98 -10.83 0.15
C LEU A 105 -3.38 -10.88 1.56
N ILE A 106 -2.64 -11.94 1.90
CA ILE A 106 -1.96 -12.07 3.20
C ILE A 106 -1.00 -10.90 3.43
N ILE A 107 -0.20 -10.57 2.42
CA ILE A 107 0.77 -9.46 2.51
C ILE A 107 0.06 -8.11 2.64
N SER A 108 -1.07 -7.93 1.94
CA SER A 108 -1.89 -6.72 2.03
C SER A 108 -2.48 -6.55 3.43
N LEU A 109 -2.96 -7.62 4.07
CA LEU A 109 -3.42 -7.59 5.46
C LEU A 109 -2.31 -7.19 6.44
N ILE A 110 -1.09 -7.75 6.28
CA ILE A 110 0.08 -7.35 7.07
C ILE A 110 0.38 -5.86 6.84
N SER A 111 0.33 -5.41 5.59
CA SER A 111 0.54 -4.01 5.23
C SER A 111 -0.44 -3.08 5.94
N ILE A 112 -1.73 -3.43 5.97
CA ILE A 112 -2.78 -2.68 6.69
C ILE A 112 -2.45 -2.57 8.19
N LEU A 113 -2.01 -3.66 8.83
CA LEU A 113 -1.64 -3.63 10.24
C LEU A 113 -0.44 -2.72 10.53
N VAL A 114 0.61 -2.81 9.71
CA VAL A 114 1.80 -1.95 9.84
C VAL A 114 1.44 -0.49 9.62
N PHE A 115 0.61 -0.20 8.61
CA PHE A 115 0.08 1.14 8.36
C PHE A 115 -0.72 1.67 9.56
N GLY A 116 -1.68 0.90 10.06
CA GLY A 116 -2.50 1.28 11.21
C GLY A 116 -1.66 1.59 12.44
N LEU A 117 -0.64 0.76 12.72
CA LEU A 117 0.30 1.00 13.81
C LEU A 117 1.13 2.28 13.61
N ASN A 118 1.55 2.56 12.37
CA ASN A 118 2.32 3.76 12.04
C ASN A 118 1.49 5.03 12.26
N ILE A 119 0.25 5.03 11.76
CA ILE A 119 -0.69 6.15 11.98
C ILE A 119 -1.00 6.32 13.47
N TYR A 120 -1.28 5.24 14.19
CA TYR A 120 -1.54 5.29 15.63
C TYR A 120 -0.39 5.93 16.40
N ARG A 121 0.86 5.51 16.16
CA ARG A 121 2.06 6.13 16.79
C ARG A 121 2.20 7.60 16.43
N THR A 122 2.00 7.94 15.16
CA THR A 122 2.05 9.32 14.65
C THR A 122 1.03 10.23 15.34
N LEU A 123 -0.16 9.71 15.63
CA LEU A 123 -1.20 10.45 16.33
C LEU A 123 -0.95 10.55 17.84
N LYS A 124 -0.49 9.46 18.47
CA LYS A 124 -0.20 9.41 19.92
C LYS A 124 0.93 10.36 20.32
N ASN A 125 2.01 10.43 19.54
CA ASN A 125 3.16 11.29 19.86
C ASN A 125 2.79 12.79 19.94
N LYS A 126 1.76 13.24 19.21
CA LYS A 126 1.22 14.61 19.32
C LYS A 126 0.65 14.90 20.71
N LYS A 127 0.02 13.90 21.36
CA LYS A 127 -0.59 14.11 22.69
C LYS A 127 0.47 14.43 23.73
N LEU A 128 1.67 13.85 23.61
CA LEU A 128 2.78 14.11 24.53
C LEU A 128 3.38 15.50 24.33
N GLU A 129 3.57 15.97 23.10
CA GLU A 129 4.11 17.32 22.82
C GLU A 129 3.18 18.48 23.23
N ILE A 130 1.87 18.25 23.34
CA ILE A 130 0.91 19.26 23.81
C ILE A 130 0.87 19.32 25.35
N ILE A 131 1.15 18.20 26.04
CA ILE A 131 1.11 18.13 27.51
C ILE A 131 2.41 18.67 28.14
N THR A 132 3.52 18.67 27.40
CA THR A 132 4.83 19.14 27.88
C THR A 132 5.16 20.59 27.48
N LYS A 133 4.22 21.31 26.86
CA LYS A 133 4.30 22.75 26.59
C LYS A 133 3.36 23.51 27.51
#